data_AF-A0A7X5WU10-F1
#
_entry.id   AF-A0A7X5WU10-F1
#
_cell.length_a   1.000
_cell.length_b   1.000
_cell.length_c   1.000
_cell.angle_alpha   90.00
_cell.angle_beta   90.00
_cell.angle_gamma   90.00
#
_symmetry.space_group_name_H-M   'P 1'
#
loop_
_entity.id
_entity.type
_entity.pdbx_description
1 polymer ?
#
loop_
_entity_poly.entity_id
_entity_poly.type
_entity_poly.pdbx_seq_one_letter_code
_entity_poly.pdbx_strand_id
1 'polypeptide(L)'
;MTDYRPPLDDIRFTLRKVADLDALASLPGFEHADPELVDGLLDEAARFFAEVVAPTNRDGDTTGAVHNADGSVTTAPGHAKAYERYVDAGWGGLGFPEEHGGGGFPWLLV
;
A
#
# COMPACT_ATOMS: atom_id res chain seq x y z
N MET A 1 -16.96 14.01 1.74
CA MET A 1 -15.69 13.29 1.55
C MET A 1 -16.00 12.07 0.72
N THR A 2 -15.20 11.82 -0.32
CA THR A 2 -15.40 10.68 -1.21
C THR A 2 -14.99 9.41 -0.48
N ASP A 3 -15.92 8.47 -0.33
CA ASP A 3 -15.69 7.13 0.20
C ASP A 3 -14.83 6.35 -0.81
N TYR A 4 -13.53 6.26 -0.55
CA TYR A 4 -12.63 5.51 -1.42
C TYR A 4 -12.85 4.01 -1.20
N ARG A 5 -13.24 3.32 -2.27
CA ARG A 5 -13.48 1.88 -2.28
C ARG A 5 -12.51 1.21 -3.26
N PRO A 6 -11.46 0.55 -2.75
CA PRO A 6 -10.55 -0.24 -3.58
C PRO A 6 -11.32 -1.28 -4.41
N PRO A 7 -11.09 -1.39 -5.74
CA PRO A 7 -11.80 -2.31 -6.61
C PRO A 7 -11.22 -3.73 -6.51
N LEU A 8 -11.36 -4.36 -5.34
CA LEU A 8 -10.70 -5.64 -5.04
C LEU A 8 -11.06 -6.78 -6.00
N ASP A 9 -12.31 -6.84 -6.47
CA ASP A 9 -12.73 -7.88 -7.41
C ASP A 9 -11.97 -7.80 -8.74
N ASP A 10 -11.74 -6.58 -9.23
CA ASP A 10 -11.01 -6.35 -10.48
C ASP A 10 -9.50 -6.60 -10.34
N ILE A 11 -8.93 -6.21 -9.18
CA ILE A 11 -7.54 -6.50 -8.83
C ILE A 11 -7.32 -8.02 -8.76
N ARG A 12 -8.16 -8.73 -8.02
CA ARG A 12 -8.10 -10.20 -7.91
C ARG A 12 -8.28 -10.89 -9.25
N PHE A 13 -9.22 -10.41 -10.07
CA PHE A 13 -9.40 -10.92 -11.42
C PHE A 13 -8.11 -10.75 -12.24
N THR A 14 -7.51 -9.56 -12.22
CA THR A 14 -6.28 -9.26 -12.97
C THR A 14 -5.12 -10.15 -12.50
N LEU A 15 -4.91 -10.28 -11.20
CA LEU A 15 -3.84 -11.11 -10.65
C LEU A 15 -3.99 -12.58 -11.04
N ARG A 16 -5.20 -13.13 -10.99
CA ARG A 16 -5.43 -14.58 -11.24
C ARG A 16 -5.64 -14.93 -12.70
N LYS A 17 -6.28 -14.06 -13.49
CA LYS A 17 -6.73 -14.38 -14.86
C LYS A 17 -5.88 -13.74 -15.94
N VAL A 18 -5.13 -12.69 -15.61
CA VAL A 18 -4.30 -11.96 -16.58
C VAL A 18 -2.82 -12.16 -16.27
N ALA A 19 -2.42 -12.01 -15.00
CA ALA A 19 -1.01 -12.04 -14.58
C ALA A 19 -0.50 -13.45 -14.20
N ASP A 20 -1.39 -14.44 -14.06
CA ASP A 20 -1.08 -15.81 -13.65
C ASP A 20 -0.30 -15.89 -12.32
N LEU A 21 -0.94 -15.41 -11.24
CA LEU A 21 -0.37 -15.42 -9.89
C LEU A 21 0.09 -16.81 -9.44
N ASP A 22 -0.61 -17.88 -9.86
CA ASP A 22 -0.23 -19.25 -9.53
C ASP A 22 1.12 -19.63 -10.16
N ALA A 23 1.34 -19.27 -11.43
CA ALA A 23 2.63 -19.46 -12.08
C ALA A 23 3.72 -18.62 -11.40
N LEU A 24 3.42 -17.40 -10.97
CA LEU A 24 4.36 -16.55 -10.25
C LEU A 24 4.77 -17.16 -8.90
N ALA A 25 3.81 -17.68 -8.12
CA ALA A 25 4.07 -18.33 -6.84
C ALA A 25 4.90 -19.62 -6.98
N SER A 26 4.97 -20.21 -8.18
CA SER A 26 5.83 -21.36 -8.45
C SER A 26 7.30 -21.01 -8.70
N LEU A 27 7.64 -19.72 -8.80
CA LEU A 27 9.00 -19.26 -9.04
C LEU A 27 9.83 -19.26 -7.75
N PRO A 28 11.14 -19.60 -7.82
CA PRO A 28 12.02 -19.56 -6.66
C PRO A 28 12.04 -18.19 -5.98
N GLY A 29 11.73 -18.15 -4.69
CA GLY A 29 11.69 -16.93 -3.87
C GLY A 29 10.31 -16.29 -3.74
N PHE A 30 9.29 -16.75 -4.47
CA PHE A 30 7.92 -16.24 -4.39
C PHE A 30 6.89 -17.28 -3.93
N GLU A 31 7.35 -18.42 -3.40
CA GLU A 31 6.49 -19.52 -2.96
C GLU A 31 5.52 -19.10 -1.85
N HIS A 32 5.88 -18.09 -1.07
CA HIS A 32 5.04 -17.52 -0.02
C HIS A 32 3.91 -16.63 -0.58
N ALA A 33 4.02 -16.12 -1.81
CA ALA A 33 3.01 -15.26 -2.43
C ALA A 33 1.86 -16.07 -3.05
N ASP A 34 1.36 -17.06 -2.29
CA ASP A 34 0.23 -17.88 -2.72
C ASP A 34 -1.08 -17.05 -2.76
N PRO A 35 -2.10 -17.50 -3.51
CA PRO A 35 -3.33 -16.73 -3.68
C PRO A 35 -4.10 -16.41 -2.38
N GLU A 36 -3.98 -17.25 -1.34
CA GLU A 36 -4.68 -17.05 -0.07
C GLU A 36 -4.00 -15.95 0.74
N LEU A 37 -2.67 -15.97 0.84
CA LEU A 37 -1.91 -14.91 1.49
C LEU A 37 -2.11 -13.58 0.75
N VAL A 38 -2.08 -13.61 -0.58
CA VAL A 38 -2.30 -12.41 -1.40
C VAL A 38 -3.70 -11.84 -1.20
N ASP A 39 -4.73 -12.68 -1.08
CA ASP A 39 -6.09 -12.21 -0.80
C ASP A 39 -6.19 -11.48 0.54
N GLY A 40 -5.60 -12.05 1.59
CA GLY A 40 -5.56 -11.42 2.91
C GLY A 40 -4.78 -10.10 2.90
N LEU A 41 -3.67 -10.05 2.18
CA LEU A 41 -2.87 -8.85 1.99
C LEU A 41 -3.68 -7.75 1.28
N LEU A 42 -4.43 -8.10 0.23
CA LEU A 42 -5.29 -7.18 -0.51
C LEU A 42 -6.43 -6.64 0.36
N ASP A 43 -7.07 -7.47 1.18
CA ASP A 43 -8.13 -7.04 2.10
C ASP A 43 -7.61 -6.03 3.13
N GLU A 44 -6.45 -6.32 3.73
CA GLU A 44 -5.84 -5.44 4.71
C GLU A 44 -5.32 -4.14 4.07
N ALA A 45 -4.73 -4.21 2.87
CA ALA A 45 -4.35 -3.04 2.09
C ALA A 45 -5.58 -2.18 1.79
N ALA A 46 -6.67 -2.79 1.32
CA ALA A 46 -7.88 -2.07 0.99
C ALA A 46 -8.46 -1.32 2.19
N ARG A 47 -8.55 -2.01 3.34
CA ARG A 47 -8.98 -1.40 4.60
C ARG A 47 -8.05 -0.25 5.00
N PHE A 48 -6.73 -0.48 4.98
CA PHE A 48 -5.75 0.53 5.37
C PHE A 48 -5.83 1.79 4.50
N PHE A 49 -5.81 1.64 3.17
CA PHE A 49 -5.84 2.79 2.27
C PHE A 49 -7.18 3.52 2.31
N ALA A 50 -8.30 2.82 2.52
CA ALA A 50 -9.61 3.46 2.68
C ALA A 50 -9.76 4.21 4.01
N GLU A 51 -9.28 3.64 5.12
CA GLU A 51 -9.50 4.20 6.47
C GLU A 51 -8.41 5.18 6.92
N VAL A 52 -7.19 5.05 6.40
CA VAL A 52 -6.02 5.79 6.88
C VAL A 52 -5.55 6.83 5.87
N VAL A 53 -5.44 6.43 4.61
CA VAL A 53 -4.84 7.28 3.56
C VAL A 53 -5.89 8.14 2.88
N ALA A 54 -6.97 7.55 2.36
CA ALA A 54 -7.99 8.30 1.62
C ALA A 54 -8.57 9.52 2.37
N PRO A 55 -8.76 9.50 3.71
CA PRO A 55 -9.22 10.67 4.44
C PRO A 55 -8.26 11.87 4.36
N THR A 56 -6.96 11.66 4.16
CA THR A 56 -5.99 12.76 4.06
C THR A 56 -6.06 13.50 2.73
N ASN A 57 -6.65 12.90 1.68
CA ASN A 57 -6.66 13.46 0.33
C ASN A 57 -7.25 14.88 0.27
N ARG A 58 -8.38 15.12 0.95
CA ARG A 58 -9.04 16.42 0.86
C ARG A 58 -8.22 17.52 1.53
N ASP A 59 -7.74 17.26 2.74
CA ASP A 59 -6.93 18.22 3.48
C ASP A 59 -5.58 18.45 2.80
N GLY A 60 -5.01 17.41 2.19
CA GLY A 60 -3.82 17.51 1.34
C GLY A 60 -4.02 18.47 0.17
N ASP A 61 -5.13 18.35 -0.54
CA ASP A 61 -5.48 19.19 -1.69
C ASP A 61 -5.80 20.65 -1.29
N THR A 62 -6.59 20.85 -0.23
CA THR A 62 -7.05 22.21 0.13
C THR A 62 -6.08 23.00 1.00
N THR A 63 -5.25 22.31 1.77
CA THR A 63 -4.31 22.95 2.72
C THR A 63 -2.92 23.02 2.13
N GLY A 64 -2.48 21.96 1.44
CA GLY A 64 -1.14 21.85 0.89
C GLY A 64 -0.03 21.79 1.93
N ALA A 65 1.20 21.96 1.48
CA ALA A 65 2.39 22.06 2.32
C ALA A 65 2.86 23.52 2.43
N VAL A 66 3.40 23.88 3.59
CA VAL A 66 3.94 25.21 3.86
C VAL A 66 5.46 25.12 4.00
N HIS A 67 6.18 25.91 3.21
CA HIS A 67 7.62 26.12 3.41
C HIS A 67 7.82 27.24 4.44
N ASN A 68 8.43 26.90 5.56
CA ASN A 68 8.66 27.79 6.69
C ASN A 68 9.94 28.62 6.48
N ALA A 69 10.07 29.71 7.24
CA ALA A 69 11.22 30.62 7.12
C ALA A 69 12.57 29.99 7.51
N ASP A 70 12.56 28.92 8.30
CA ASP A 70 13.74 28.15 8.72
C ASP A 70 14.15 27.06 7.71
N GLY A 71 13.44 26.96 6.59
CA GLY A 71 13.67 25.93 5.56
C GLY A 71 12.91 24.62 5.80
N SER A 72 12.21 24.47 6.93
CA SER A 72 11.39 23.29 7.19
C SER A 72 10.10 23.30 6.36
N VAL A 73 9.48 22.13 6.20
CA VAL A 73 8.19 21.99 5.51
C VAL A 73 7.17 21.40 6.47
N THR A 74 6.02 22.07 6.61
CA THR A 74 4.86 21.54 7.31
C THR A 74 3.87 20.97 6.32
N THR A 75 3.52 19.69 6.48
CA THR A 75 2.53 19.00 5.64
C THR A 75 1.10 19.30 6.09
N ALA A 76 0.14 19.01 5.21
CA ALA A 76 -1.28 19.14 5.52
C ALA A 76 -1.66 18.27 6.74
N PRO A 77 -2.69 18.66 7.52
CA PRO A 77 -3.16 17.89 8.66
C PRO A 77 -3.36 16.39 8.34
N GLY A 78 -3.02 15.53 9.31
CA GLY A 78 -3.18 14.09 9.20
C GLY A 78 -2.11 13.35 8.38
N HIS A 79 -1.36 14.02 7.49
CA HIS A 79 -0.38 13.35 6.63
C HIS A 79 0.76 12.67 7.39
N ALA A 80 1.39 13.39 8.34
CA ALA A 80 2.48 12.82 9.14
C ALA A 80 2.01 11.57 9.91
N LYS A 81 0.84 11.62 10.53
CA LYS A 81 0.25 10.50 11.27
C LYS A 81 -0.14 9.32 10.35
N ALA A 82 -0.68 9.60 9.17
CA ALA A 82 -0.99 8.55 8.19
C ALA A 82 0.29 7.89 7.68
N TYR A 83 1.35 8.67 7.47
CA TYR A 83 2.67 8.17 7.07
C TYR A 83 3.32 7.31 8.15
N GLU A 84 3.30 7.72 9.42
CA GLU A 84 3.76 6.90 10.55
C GLU A 84 3.06 5.53 10.54
N ARG A 85 1.72 5.51 10.40
CA ARG A 85 0.96 4.25 10.31
C ARG A 85 1.31 3.42 9.08
N TYR A 86 1.65 4.06 7.96
CA TYR A 86 2.06 3.37 6.73
C TYR A 86 3.42 2.68 6.91
N VAL A 87 4.35 3.36 7.58
CA VAL A 87 5.66 2.82 7.95
C VAL A 87 5.52 1.68 8.95
N ASP A 88 4.74 1.88 10.01
CA ASP A 88 4.52 0.87 11.07
C ASP A 88 3.86 -0.41 10.53
N ALA A 89 2.98 -0.26 9.53
CA ALA A 89 2.34 -1.39 8.85
C ALA A 89 3.25 -2.08 7.81
N GLY A 90 4.44 -1.55 7.53
CA GLY A 90 5.42 -2.17 6.63
C GLY A 90 5.11 -2.01 5.14
N TRP A 91 4.10 -1.21 4.76
CA TRP A 91 3.66 -1.10 3.37
C TRP A 91 4.73 -0.57 2.42
N GLY A 92 5.62 0.30 2.89
CA GLY A 92 6.75 0.79 2.10
C GLY A 92 7.85 -0.26 1.85
N GLY A 93 7.82 -1.37 2.59
CA GLY A 93 8.77 -2.46 2.55
C GLY A 93 8.34 -3.67 1.70
N LEU A 94 7.10 -3.68 1.20
CA LEU A 94 6.41 -4.92 0.80
C LEU A 94 7.19 -5.79 -0.21
N GLY A 95 7.74 -5.19 -1.27
CA GLY A 95 8.53 -5.93 -2.28
C GLY A 95 10.04 -5.95 -2.07
N PHE A 96 10.53 -5.37 -0.97
CA PHE A 96 11.97 -5.32 -0.70
C PHE A 96 12.47 -6.62 -0.05
N PRO A 97 13.79 -6.91 -0.15
CA PRO A 97 14.37 -8.11 0.46
C PRO A 97 14.16 -8.18 1.98
N GLU A 98 13.85 -9.37 2.48
CA GLU A 98 13.68 -9.62 3.92
C GLU A 98 14.93 -9.30 4.74
N GLU A 99 16.13 -9.47 4.17
CA GLU A 99 17.41 -9.11 4.82
C GLU A 99 17.55 -7.61 5.13
N HIS A 100 16.68 -6.78 4.55
CA HIS A 100 16.58 -5.35 4.81
C HIS A 100 15.27 -4.96 5.50
N GLY A 101 14.50 -5.94 6.01
CA GLY A 101 13.22 -5.73 6.67
C GLY A 101 12.04 -5.56 5.70
N GLY A 102 12.20 -5.93 4.43
CA GLY A 102 11.10 -5.95 3.46
C GLY A 102 10.25 -7.22 3.54
N GLY A 103 9.17 -7.25 2.77
CA GLY A 103 8.21 -8.36 2.76
C GLY A 103 8.51 -9.46 1.75
N GLY A 104 9.49 -9.28 0.86
CA GLY A 104 9.86 -10.30 -0.14
C GLY A 104 8.82 -10.55 -1.25
N PHE A 105 7.73 -9.79 -1.28
CA PHE A 105 6.65 -10.02 -2.24
C PHE A 105 7.07 -9.64 -3.67
N PRO A 106 6.48 -10.29 -4.68
CA PRO A 106 6.67 -9.89 -6.07
C PRO A 106 6.22 -8.45 -6.32
N TRP A 107 6.91 -7.73 -7.20
CA TRP A 107 6.53 -6.40 -7.68
C TRP A 107 5.13 -6.33 -8.30
N LEU A 108 4.52 -7.47 -8.63
CA LEU A 108 3.13 -7.56 -9.03
C LEU A 108 2.15 -7.06 -7.95
N LEU A 109 2.55 -7.07 -6.66
CA LEU A 109 1.71 -6.74 -5.51
C LEU A 109 2.05 -5.39 -4.85
N VAL A 110 2.98 -4.62 -5.42
CA VAL A 110 3.53 -3.37 -4.85
C VAL A 110 3.21 -2.20 -5.77
#